data_AF-A0A7X9C6X3-F1
#
_entry.id   AF-A0A7X9C6X3-F1
#
_cell.length_a   1.000
_cell.length_b   1.000
_cell.length_c   1.000
_cell.angle_alpha   90.00
_cell.angle_beta   90.00
_cell.angle_gamma   90.00
#
_symmetry.space_group_name_H-M   'P 1'
#
loop_
_entity.id
_entity.type
_entity.pdbx_description
1 polymer ?
#
loop_
_entity_poly.entity_id
_entity_poly.type
_entity_poly.pdbx_seq_one_letter_code
_entity_poly.pdbx_strand_id
1 'polypeptide(L)'
;MRKVGIITLNGYFNYGNRLQNYALERVLRSFDCDTSTIKVQNIDASTSKDTVLYRLQRIVRKDKGEILDKLQRKTRNIIHKTEIKESTRIRTEIFKDFTKKHIRETDLTISNGDINKDIIEQYDFFVAGSDQVWNPYYVQGSSTYFLDFAPKEKRISYAASFGVATLPEEYKENYREFIINILHLSVREEAAAKIIKDLTGKDALVHVDPT
;
A
#
# COMPACT_ATOMS: atom_id res chain seq x y z
N MET A 1 23.29 -13.07 7.46
CA MET A 1 22.03 -12.63 6.83
C MET A 1 21.20 -11.81 7.80
N ARG A 2 20.93 -10.54 7.48
CA ARG A 2 20.02 -9.67 8.24
C ARG A 2 18.57 -10.06 7.96
N LYS A 3 17.70 -10.09 8.96
CA LYS A 3 16.27 -10.38 8.79
C LYS A 3 15.50 -9.11 8.47
N VAL A 4 14.77 -9.10 7.35
CA VAL A 4 14.05 -7.93 6.84
C VAL A 4 12.58 -8.25 6.61
N GLY A 5 11.70 -7.54 7.30
CA GLY A 5 10.25 -7.63 7.15
C GLY A 5 9.75 -6.63 6.12
N ILE A 6 9.08 -7.10 5.07
CA ILE A 6 8.48 -6.22 4.04
C ILE A 6 7.03 -5.92 4.42
N ILE A 7 6.68 -4.64 4.46
CA ILE A 7 5.32 -4.12 4.59
C ILE A 7 4.92 -3.48 3.26
N THR A 8 3.88 -4.04 2.63
CA THR A 8 3.36 -3.55 1.34
C THR A 8 1.87 -3.88 1.22
N LEU A 9 1.24 -3.45 0.12
CA LEU A 9 -0.13 -3.84 -0.19
C LEU A 9 -0.15 -5.34 -0.54
N ASN A 10 -0.64 -6.20 0.35
CA ASN A 10 -0.70 -7.66 0.12
C ASN A 10 -1.58 -8.06 -1.08
N GLY A 11 -2.53 -7.21 -1.46
CA GLY A 11 -3.46 -7.32 -2.60
C GLY A 11 -3.45 -8.61 -3.42
N TYR A 12 -4.26 -9.63 -3.03
CA TYR A 12 -4.48 -10.86 -3.81
C TYR A 12 -5.41 -10.66 -5.03
N PHE A 13 -5.46 -9.46 -5.57
CA PHE A 13 -6.36 -9.10 -6.67
C PHE A 13 -5.72 -8.11 -7.67
N ASN A 14 -4.47 -7.71 -7.44
CA ASN A 14 -3.76 -6.73 -8.23
C ASN A 14 -2.38 -7.27 -8.66
N TYR A 15 -2.15 -7.32 -9.97
CA TYR A 15 -0.89 -7.80 -10.55
C TYR A 15 0.31 -6.94 -10.15
N GLY A 16 0.15 -5.61 -10.18
CA GLY A 16 1.20 -4.68 -9.79
C GLY A 16 1.66 -4.93 -8.36
N ASN A 17 0.71 -5.02 -7.41
CA ASN A 17 1.05 -5.25 -6.00
C ASN A 17 1.86 -6.53 -5.78
N ARG A 18 1.52 -7.62 -6.48
CA ARG A 18 2.21 -8.92 -6.32
C ARG A 18 3.56 -8.98 -7.03
N LEU A 19 3.64 -8.47 -8.26
CA LEU A 19 4.90 -8.44 -9.00
C LEU A 19 5.92 -7.52 -8.33
N GLN A 20 5.46 -6.39 -7.79
CA GLN A 20 6.33 -5.44 -7.11
C GLN A 20 6.80 -5.96 -5.75
N ASN A 21 5.94 -6.64 -4.99
CA ASN A 21 6.37 -7.35 -3.78
C ASN A 21 7.44 -8.40 -4.12
N TYR A 22 7.21 -9.20 -5.16
CA TYR A 22 8.18 -10.19 -5.60
C TYR A 22 9.52 -9.52 -5.97
N ALA A 23 9.48 -8.46 -6.76
CA ALA A 23 10.68 -7.76 -7.20
C ALA A 23 11.46 -7.15 -6.03
N LEU A 24 10.77 -6.50 -5.07
CA LEU A 24 11.40 -5.98 -3.85
C LEU A 24 12.06 -7.10 -3.03
N GLU A 25 11.39 -8.24 -2.88
CA GLU A 25 11.95 -9.41 -2.19
C GLU A 25 13.24 -9.89 -2.88
N ARG A 26 13.29 -9.89 -4.21
CA ARG A 26 14.50 -10.25 -4.99
C ARG A 26 15.62 -9.24 -4.82
N VAL A 27 15.33 -7.94 -4.87
CA VAL A 27 16.32 -6.87 -4.66
C VAL A 27 16.92 -6.99 -3.26
N LEU A 28 16.10 -7.09 -2.22
CA LEU A 28 16.60 -7.21 -0.84
C LEU A 28 17.42 -8.50 -0.63
N ARG A 29 17.02 -9.62 -1.24
CA ARG A 29 17.82 -10.86 -1.20
C ARG A 29 19.17 -10.74 -1.90
N SER A 30 19.29 -9.90 -2.92
CA SER A 30 20.57 -9.65 -3.58
C SER A 30 21.60 -8.97 -2.66
N PHE A 31 21.14 -8.36 -1.57
CA PHE A 31 21.97 -7.78 -0.51
C PHE A 31 22.21 -8.73 0.69
N ASP A 32 22.07 -10.05 0.51
CA ASP A 32 22.24 -11.05 1.58
C ASP A 32 21.32 -10.81 2.80
N CYS A 33 20.05 -10.47 2.51
CA CYS A 33 19.01 -10.35 3.52
C CYS A 33 18.06 -11.56 3.51
N ASP A 34 17.68 -11.98 4.71
CA ASP A 34 16.60 -12.94 4.96
C ASP A 34 15.27 -12.21 4.95
N THR A 35 14.59 -12.24 3.81
CA THR A 35 13.42 -11.41 3.56
C THR A 35 12.13 -12.22 3.66
N SER A 36 11.13 -11.61 4.29
CA SER A 36 9.75 -12.11 4.28
C SER A 36 8.75 -10.98 4.31
N THR A 37 7.64 -11.17 3.60
CA THR A 37 6.50 -10.24 3.60
C THR A 37 5.59 -10.54 4.76
N ILE A 38 5.24 -9.49 5.51
CA ILE A 38 4.30 -9.59 6.63
C ILE A 38 2.94 -9.10 6.15
N LYS A 39 1.87 -9.82 6.54
CA LYS A 39 0.51 -9.45 6.13
C LYS A 39 0.05 -8.25 6.95
N VAL A 40 -0.54 -7.27 6.29
CA VAL A 40 -1.24 -6.18 6.96
C VAL A 40 -2.72 -6.53 6.99
N GLN A 41 -3.29 -6.64 8.19
CA GLN A 41 -4.74 -6.66 8.35
C GLN A 41 -5.25 -5.25 8.07
N ASN A 42 -5.77 -5.05 6.86
CA ASN A 42 -6.55 -3.87 6.59
C ASN A 42 -7.82 -3.97 7.44
N ILE A 43 -7.98 -3.08 8.41
CA ILE A 43 -9.29 -2.75 8.96
C ILE A 43 -10.12 -2.37 7.74
N ASP A 44 -11.22 -3.08 7.50
CA ASP A 44 -12.01 -3.01 6.28
C ASP A 44 -12.10 -1.57 5.75
N ALA A 45 -11.72 -1.40 4.49
CA ALA A 45 -12.04 -0.20 3.71
C ALA A 45 -13.56 -0.07 3.45
N SER A 46 -14.41 -0.56 4.36
CA SER A 46 -15.87 -0.55 4.32
C SER A 46 -16.47 0.77 4.76
N THR A 47 -15.66 1.79 5.05
CA THR A 47 -16.19 3.13 5.32
C THR A 47 -15.33 4.20 4.66
N SER A 48 -15.29 4.21 3.33
CA SER A 48 -15.12 5.48 2.64
C SER A 48 -16.16 6.44 3.23
N LYS A 49 -15.74 7.40 4.07
CA LYS A 49 -16.56 8.56 4.43
C LYS A 49 -16.66 9.47 3.19
N ASP A 50 -17.15 8.90 2.09
CA ASP A 50 -17.75 9.68 1.02
C ASP A 50 -18.93 10.41 1.66
N THR A 51 -18.70 11.62 2.14
CA THR A 51 -19.77 12.50 2.57
C THR A 51 -20.76 12.62 1.41
N VAL A 52 -22.05 12.59 1.72
CA VAL A 52 -23.15 12.65 0.74
C VAL A 52 -22.95 13.81 -0.24
N LEU A 53 -22.33 14.92 0.20
CA LEU A 53 -21.91 16.04 -0.65
C LEU A 53 -20.94 15.64 -1.78
N TYR A 54 -19.90 14.85 -1.52
CA TYR A 54 -18.93 14.45 -2.56
C TYR A 54 -19.58 13.56 -3.64
N ARG A 55 -20.53 12.71 -3.23
CA ARG A 55 -21.34 11.89 -4.17
C ARG A 55 -22.31 12.73 -4.98
N LEU A 56 -22.95 13.74 -4.38
CA LEU A 56 -23.88 14.65 -5.06
C LEU A 56 -23.16 15.59 -6.04
N GLN A 57 -22.02 16.17 -5.65
CA GLN A 57 -21.20 17.02 -6.51
C GLN A 57 -20.66 16.27 -7.74
N ARG A 58 -20.37 14.96 -7.60
CA ARG A 58 -19.99 14.07 -8.72
C ARG A 58 -21.14 13.67 -9.64
N ILE A 59 -22.40 13.90 -9.27
CA ILE A 59 -23.57 13.63 -10.13
C ILE A 59 -23.96 14.89 -10.90
N VAL A 60 -23.87 16.06 -10.27
CA VAL A 60 -24.25 17.35 -10.87
C VAL A 60 -23.30 17.79 -12.00
N ARG A 61 -22.08 17.22 -12.07
CA ARG A 61 -21.07 17.53 -13.11
C ARG A 61 -21.01 16.53 -14.28
N LYS A 62 -21.93 15.57 -14.37
CA LYS A 62 -21.86 14.51 -15.39
C LYS A 62 -22.78 14.79 -16.57
N ASP A 63 -22.25 14.64 -17.77
CA ASP A 63 -23.06 14.64 -18.98
C ASP A 63 -23.96 13.38 -19.03
N LYS A 64 -25.07 13.47 -19.75
CA LYS A 64 -26.07 12.40 -19.91
C LYS A 64 -25.45 11.10 -20.44
N GLY A 65 -24.42 11.18 -21.29
CA GLY A 65 -23.66 10.02 -21.77
C GLY A 65 -22.98 9.24 -20.64
N GLU A 66 -22.33 9.92 -19.69
CA GLU A 66 -21.69 9.26 -18.55
C GLU A 66 -22.69 8.60 -17.60
N ILE A 67 -23.90 9.16 -17.50
CA ILE A 67 -24.98 8.59 -16.70
C ILE A 67 -25.50 7.31 -17.38
N LEU A 68 -25.68 7.34 -18.70
CA LEU A 68 -26.11 6.18 -19.49
C LEU A 68 -25.09 5.04 -19.40
N ASP A 69 -23.81 5.32 -19.60
CA ASP A 69 -22.73 4.34 -19.49
C ASP A 69 -22.67 3.70 -18.10
N LYS A 70 -22.92 4.49 -17.05
CA LYS A 70 -22.94 3.98 -15.67
C LYS A 70 -24.14 3.06 -15.44
N LEU A 71 -25.31 3.38 -16.01
CA LEU A 71 -26.50 2.53 -15.95
C LEU A 71 -26.32 1.23 -16.75
N GLN A 72 -25.75 1.32 -17.96
CA GLN A 72 -25.41 0.16 -18.78
C GLN A 72 -24.38 -0.75 -18.10
N ARG A 73 -23.34 -0.19 -17.48
CA ARG A 73 -22.39 -0.96 -16.67
C ARG A 73 -23.06 -1.61 -15.47
N LYS A 74 -23.95 -0.90 -14.77
CA LYS A 74 -24.64 -1.43 -13.59
C LYS A 74 -25.56 -2.59 -13.97
N THR A 75 -26.31 -2.46 -15.05
CA THR A 75 -27.18 -3.53 -15.58
C THR A 75 -26.37 -4.71 -16.08
N ARG A 76 -25.30 -4.49 -16.85
CA ARG A 76 -24.36 -5.55 -17.26
C ARG A 76 -23.75 -6.29 -16.06
N ASN A 77 -23.33 -5.58 -15.02
CA ASN A 77 -22.78 -6.20 -13.81
C ASN A 77 -23.81 -7.03 -13.03
N ILE A 78 -25.10 -6.70 -13.11
CA ILE A 78 -26.17 -7.50 -12.50
C ILE A 78 -26.39 -8.77 -13.33
N ILE A 79 -26.48 -8.63 -14.67
CA ILE A 79 -26.67 -9.76 -15.59
C ILE A 79 -25.51 -10.76 -15.48
N HIS A 80 -24.27 -10.27 -15.53
CA HIS A 80 -23.05 -11.10 -15.49
C HIS A 80 -22.49 -11.29 -14.08
N LYS A 81 -23.30 -11.07 -13.02
CA LYS A 81 -22.82 -11.10 -11.63
C LYS A 81 -22.11 -12.41 -11.28
N THR A 82 -22.63 -13.55 -11.76
CA THR A 82 -22.06 -14.87 -11.51
C THR A 82 -20.73 -15.05 -12.21
N GLU A 83 -20.63 -14.69 -13.49
CA GLU A 83 -19.38 -14.76 -14.27
C GLU A 83 -18.30 -13.85 -13.69
N ILE A 84 -18.67 -12.62 -13.30
CA ILE A 84 -17.75 -11.68 -12.65
C ILE A 84 -17.24 -12.25 -11.31
N LYS A 85 -18.14 -12.85 -10.52
CA LYS A 85 -17.76 -13.48 -9.24
C LYS A 85 -16.78 -14.64 -9.49
N GLU A 86 -17.05 -15.48 -10.48
CA GLU A 86 -16.22 -16.63 -10.79
C GLU A 86 -14.85 -16.21 -11.36
N SER A 87 -14.83 -15.27 -12.31
CA SER A 87 -13.58 -14.69 -12.83
C SER A 87 -12.74 -14.06 -11.71
N THR A 88 -13.38 -13.35 -10.78
CA THR A 88 -12.70 -12.77 -9.61
C THR A 88 -12.13 -13.87 -8.72
N ARG A 89 -12.88 -14.96 -8.48
CA ARG A 89 -12.41 -16.11 -7.70
C ARG A 89 -11.19 -16.76 -8.34
N ILE A 90 -11.27 -17.08 -9.64
CA ILE A 90 -10.16 -17.68 -10.40
C ILE A 90 -8.92 -16.78 -10.33
N ARG A 91 -9.10 -15.48 -10.57
CA ARG A 91 -8.01 -14.51 -10.48
C ARG A 91 -7.36 -14.49 -9.09
N THR A 92 -8.16 -14.49 -8.03
CA THR A 92 -7.66 -14.53 -6.65
C THR A 92 -6.88 -15.81 -6.36
N GLU A 93 -7.33 -16.96 -6.84
CA GLU A 93 -6.60 -18.22 -6.66
C GLU A 93 -5.26 -18.22 -7.41
N ILE A 94 -5.22 -17.70 -8.64
CA ILE A 94 -3.95 -17.49 -9.38
C ILE A 94 -2.98 -16.62 -8.58
N PHE A 95 -3.46 -15.55 -7.94
CA PHE A 95 -2.60 -14.70 -7.10
C PHE A 95 -2.09 -15.41 -5.85
N LYS A 96 -2.92 -16.22 -5.19
CA LYS A 96 -2.49 -17.01 -4.03
C LYS A 96 -1.45 -18.06 -4.44
N ASP A 97 -1.66 -18.73 -5.57
CA ASP A 97 -0.72 -19.71 -6.10
C ASP A 97 0.63 -19.06 -6.46
N PHE A 98 0.60 -17.89 -7.09
CA PHE A 98 1.81 -17.11 -7.36
C PHE A 98 2.54 -16.74 -6.06
N THR A 99 1.82 -16.18 -5.08
CA THR A 99 2.40 -15.79 -3.79
C THR A 99 3.04 -17.00 -3.10
N LYS A 100 2.33 -18.13 -2.99
CA LYS A 100 2.84 -19.36 -2.36
C LYS A 100 4.12 -19.87 -3.03
N LYS A 101 4.24 -19.71 -4.35
CA LYS A 101 5.38 -20.22 -5.13
C LYS A 101 6.57 -19.27 -5.15
N HIS A 102 6.33 -17.97 -5.12
CA HIS A 102 7.35 -16.97 -5.46
C HIS A 102 7.67 -15.96 -4.35
N ILE A 103 6.78 -15.77 -3.38
CA ILE A 103 6.91 -14.77 -2.33
C ILE A 103 6.97 -15.48 -0.97
N ARG A 104 7.96 -15.15 -0.14
CA ARG A 104 7.98 -15.64 1.25
C ARG A 104 7.08 -14.77 2.11
N GLU A 105 5.78 -15.02 2.03
CA GLU A 105 4.78 -14.39 2.87
C GLU A 105 4.63 -15.15 4.20
N THR A 106 4.57 -14.43 5.31
CA THR A 106 4.41 -15.00 6.65
C THR A 106 2.94 -15.16 7.00
N ASP A 107 2.64 -16.02 7.98
CA ASP A 107 1.31 -16.08 8.58
C ASP A 107 1.05 -14.96 9.61
N LEU A 108 2.11 -14.24 9.98
CA LEU A 108 2.03 -13.09 10.86
C LEU A 108 1.19 -11.99 10.22
N THR A 109 0.37 -11.37 11.05
CA THR A 109 -0.49 -10.28 10.63
C THR A 109 -0.31 -9.08 11.55
N ILE A 110 -0.23 -7.90 10.96
CA ILE A 110 -0.04 -6.63 11.65
C ILE A 110 -1.28 -5.75 11.42
N SER A 111 -1.77 -5.09 12.46
CA SER A 111 -2.81 -4.05 12.38
C SER A 111 -2.34 -2.76 13.06
N ASN A 112 -3.07 -1.65 12.86
CA ASN A 112 -2.76 -0.39 13.53
C ASN A 112 -2.85 -0.55 15.05
N GLY A 113 -1.76 -0.32 15.76
CA GLY A 113 -1.73 -0.24 17.23
C GLY A 113 -1.66 -1.57 17.97
N ASP A 114 -1.72 -2.71 17.28
CA ASP A 114 -1.62 -4.04 17.91
C ASP A 114 -0.53 -4.87 17.21
N ILE A 115 0.69 -4.77 17.74
CA ILE A 115 1.80 -5.63 17.33
C ILE A 115 2.41 -6.30 18.54
N ASN A 116 2.56 -7.61 18.43
CA ASN A 116 3.38 -8.38 19.34
C ASN A 116 4.86 -7.95 19.24
N LYS A 117 5.41 -7.46 20.35
CA LYS A 117 6.83 -7.10 20.48
C LYS A 117 7.77 -8.22 20.04
N ASP A 118 7.37 -9.48 20.24
CA ASP A 118 8.13 -10.65 19.81
C ASP A 118 8.35 -10.67 18.29
N ILE A 119 7.42 -10.12 17.50
CA ILE A 119 7.58 -9.99 16.04
C ILE A 119 8.63 -8.92 15.73
N ILE A 120 8.59 -7.79 16.43
CA ILE A 120 9.52 -6.66 16.21
C ILE A 120 10.97 -7.06 16.50
N GLU A 121 11.17 -7.93 17.49
CA GLU A 121 12.49 -8.43 17.88
C GLU A 121 13.06 -9.46 16.91
N GLN A 122 12.22 -10.16 16.15
CA GLN A 122 12.65 -11.16 15.15
C GLN A 122 13.29 -10.54 13.90
N TYR A 123 13.09 -9.25 13.64
CA TYR A 123 13.60 -8.57 12.45
C TYR A 123 14.66 -7.53 12.82
N ASP A 124 15.72 -7.44 12.03
CA ASP A 124 16.70 -6.36 12.11
C ASP A 124 16.11 -5.06 11.56
N PHE A 125 15.37 -5.14 10.45
CA PHE A 125 14.76 -3.99 9.78
C PHE A 125 13.38 -4.31 9.23
N PHE A 126 12.59 -3.27 9.05
CA PHE A 126 11.34 -3.28 8.30
C PHE A 126 11.45 -2.34 7.11
N VAL A 127 10.90 -2.77 5.97
CA VAL A 127 10.91 -2.01 4.72
C VAL A 127 9.48 -1.75 4.27
N ALA A 128 9.13 -0.49 4.07
CA ALA A 128 7.88 -0.06 3.44
C ALA A 128 8.13 0.23 1.95
N GLY A 129 7.36 -0.37 1.04
CA GLY A 129 7.43 -0.07 -0.38
C GLY A 129 7.30 -1.30 -1.30
N SER A 130 7.49 -1.16 -2.62
CA SER A 130 7.63 0.10 -3.39
C SER A 130 6.28 0.65 -3.86
N ASP A 131 5.17 0.08 -3.40
CA ASP A 131 3.86 0.38 -3.96
C ASP A 131 3.35 1.73 -3.49
N GLN A 132 2.11 2.03 -3.87
CA GLN A 132 1.27 3.09 -3.33
C GLN A 132 0.89 2.85 -1.84
N VAL A 133 1.86 2.42 -1.03
CA VAL A 133 1.75 2.13 0.40
C VAL A 133 1.50 3.39 1.23
N TRP A 134 1.78 4.58 0.68
CA TRP A 134 1.47 5.88 1.30
C TRP A 134 0.37 6.63 0.56
N ASN A 135 -0.45 5.92 -0.23
CA ASN A 135 -1.58 6.55 -0.90
C ASN A 135 -2.72 6.82 0.10
N PRO A 136 -3.09 8.10 0.34
CA PRO A 136 -4.09 8.47 1.34
C PRO A 136 -5.46 7.83 1.08
N TYR A 137 -5.78 7.54 -0.18
CA TYR A 137 -7.06 6.93 -0.56
C TYR A 137 -7.07 5.42 -0.38
N TYR A 138 -5.91 4.78 -0.26
CA TYR A 138 -5.80 3.33 -0.09
C TYR A 138 -5.59 2.97 1.37
N VAL A 139 -4.67 3.65 2.05
CA VAL A 139 -4.28 3.30 3.42
C VAL A 139 -4.95 4.16 4.49
N GLN A 140 -5.64 5.24 4.11
CA GLN A 140 -6.45 6.09 4.99
C GLN A 140 -5.72 6.51 6.28
N GLY A 141 -4.43 6.81 6.18
CA GLY A 141 -3.60 7.23 7.31
C GLY A 141 -3.18 6.14 8.27
N SER A 142 -3.23 4.87 7.87
CA SER A 142 -2.66 3.76 8.65
C SER A 142 -1.16 3.94 8.86
N SER A 143 -0.76 4.03 10.13
CA SER A 143 0.63 4.20 10.54
C SER A 143 1.48 2.93 10.29
N THR A 144 0.83 1.77 10.15
CA THR A 144 1.49 0.49 9.80
C THR A 144 2.32 0.60 8.52
N TYR A 145 1.81 1.26 7.48
CA TYR A 145 2.55 1.42 6.22
C TYR A 145 3.72 2.41 6.30
N PHE A 146 3.83 3.15 7.40
CA PHE A 146 4.99 3.98 7.76
C PHE A 146 5.91 3.30 8.78
N LEU A 147 5.65 2.03 9.07
CA LEU A 147 6.42 1.21 10.01
C LEU A 147 6.39 1.75 11.43
N ASP A 148 5.33 2.48 11.81
CA ASP A 148 5.29 3.20 13.07
C ASP A 148 5.32 2.30 14.31
N PHE A 149 5.00 1.03 14.11
CA PHE A 149 5.10 0.01 15.14
C PHE A 149 6.53 -0.38 15.53
N ALA A 150 7.52 -0.16 14.66
CA ALA A 150 8.89 -0.58 14.90
C ALA A 150 9.72 0.57 15.51
N PRO A 151 10.83 0.30 16.22
CA PRO A 151 11.78 1.34 16.60
C PRO A 151 12.30 2.11 15.37
N LYS A 152 12.56 3.42 15.51
CA LYS A 152 12.89 4.32 14.38
C LYS A 152 14.10 3.83 13.58
N GLU A 153 15.09 3.29 14.28
CA GLU A 153 16.32 2.72 13.72
C GLU A 153 16.10 1.49 12.83
N LYS A 154 14.94 0.84 12.95
CA LYS A 154 14.56 -0.31 12.12
C LYS A 154 13.70 0.08 10.91
N ARG A 155 13.31 1.36 10.74
CA ARG A 155 12.35 1.80 9.71
C ARG A 155 13.03 2.28 8.45
N ILE A 156 12.77 1.62 7.32
CA ILE A 156 13.30 1.97 6.01
C ILE A 156 12.16 2.07 4.99
N SER A 157 12.18 3.04 4.09
CA SER A 157 11.35 3.02 2.88
C SER A 157 12.19 2.70 1.65
N TYR A 158 11.68 1.82 0.80
CA TYR A 158 12.26 1.49 -0.49
C TYR A 158 11.30 1.91 -1.60
N ALA A 159 11.63 3.00 -2.29
CA ALA A 159 10.84 3.56 -3.38
C ALA A 159 9.32 3.60 -3.08
N ALA A 160 8.94 4.02 -1.86
CA ALA A 160 7.53 4.12 -1.48
C ALA A 160 6.81 5.18 -2.32
N SER A 161 5.54 4.96 -2.62
CA SER A 161 4.75 5.83 -3.48
C SER A 161 3.53 6.38 -2.74
N PHE A 162 3.25 7.66 -2.98
CA PHE A 162 2.01 8.31 -2.57
C PHE A 162 0.92 8.10 -3.64
N GLY A 163 1.30 7.95 -4.91
CA GLY A 163 0.33 7.80 -6.00
C GLY A 163 -0.52 9.06 -6.27
N VAL A 164 -0.17 10.19 -5.64
CA VAL A 164 -0.85 11.46 -5.74
C VAL A 164 0.18 12.59 -5.81
N ALA A 165 -0.14 13.67 -6.52
CA ALA A 165 0.72 14.84 -6.61
C ALA A 165 0.61 15.76 -5.39
N THR A 166 -0.49 15.67 -4.64
CA THR A 166 -0.77 16.49 -3.46
C THR A 166 -1.41 15.64 -2.36
N LEU A 167 -0.97 15.86 -1.12
CA LEU A 167 -1.54 15.19 0.05
C LEU A 167 -2.74 15.98 0.59
N PRO A 168 -3.92 15.36 0.82
CA PRO A 168 -5.05 16.02 1.46
C PRO A 168 -4.73 16.54 2.86
N GLU A 169 -5.31 17.69 3.24
CA GLU A 169 -5.01 18.38 4.50
C GLU A 169 -5.18 17.49 5.73
N GLU A 170 -6.22 16.65 5.74
CA GLU A 170 -6.56 15.75 6.84
C GLU A 170 -5.48 14.70 7.17
N TYR A 171 -4.58 14.40 6.23
CA TYR A 171 -3.50 13.44 6.42
C TYR A 171 -2.15 14.08 6.75
N LYS A 172 -1.99 15.40 6.55
CA LYS A 172 -0.67 16.05 6.59
C LYS A 172 0.03 15.88 7.94
N GLU A 173 -0.65 16.13 9.05
CA GLU A 173 -0.02 16.02 10.38
C GLU A 173 0.39 14.59 10.70
N ASN A 174 -0.51 13.62 10.54
CA ASN A 174 -0.17 12.22 10.82
C ASN A 174 0.97 11.72 9.90
N TYR A 175 0.94 12.05 8.60
CA TYR A 175 2.01 11.66 7.68
C TYR A 175 3.33 12.32 8.07
N ARG A 176 3.31 13.59 8.48
CA ARG A 176 4.49 14.29 8.98
C ARG A 176 5.09 13.57 10.19
N GLU A 177 4.27 13.22 11.18
CA GLU A 177 4.69 12.50 12.38
C GLU A 177 5.26 11.11 12.07
N PHE A 178 4.70 10.40 11.10
CA PHE A 178 5.19 9.06 10.76
C PHE A 178 6.48 9.12 9.94
N ILE A 179 6.54 9.97 8.91
CA ILE A 179 7.67 10.07 7.97
C ILE A 179 8.92 10.62 8.65
N ILE A 180 8.78 11.58 9.58
CA ILE A 180 9.94 12.14 10.29
C ILE A 180 10.69 11.07 11.11
N ASN A 181 10.02 9.97 11.44
CA ASN A 181 10.57 8.87 12.22
C ASN A 181 11.14 7.72 11.38
N ILE A 182 11.10 7.81 10.04
CA ILE A 182 11.76 6.85 9.16
C ILE A 182 13.25 7.20 9.06
N LEU A 183 14.12 6.19 9.28
CA LEU A 183 15.57 6.37 9.30
C LEU A 183 16.13 6.58 7.89
N HIS A 184 15.79 5.69 6.95
CA HIS A 184 16.23 5.76 5.56
C HIS A 184 15.02 5.93 4.65
N LEU A 185 14.97 7.05 3.93
CA LEU A 185 13.82 7.47 3.11
C LEU A 185 14.17 7.44 1.62
N SER A 186 13.47 6.58 0.89
CA SER A 186 13.40 6.65 -0.56
C SER A 186 11.97 6.52 -1.08
N VAL A 187 11.71 7.16 -2.23
CA VAL A 187 10.40 7.27 -2.88
C VAL A 187 10.52 7.08 -4.39
N ARG A 188 9.43 6.67 -5.05
CA ARG A 188 9.45 6.36 -6.50
C ARG A 188 9.40 7.58 -7.41
N GLU A 189 8.80 8.67 -6.92
CA GLU A 189 8.44 9.81 -7.76
C GLU A 189 8.83 11.15 -7.12
N GLU A 190 9.25 12.11 -7.94
CA GLU A 190 9.65 13.46 -7.53
C GLU A 190 8.55 14.19 -6.74
N ALA A 191 7.28 13.96 -7.11
CA ALA A 191 6.15 14.53 -6.39
C ALA A 191 6.10 14.03 -4.92
N ALA A 192 6.42 12.76 -4.67
CA ALA A 192 6.50 12.23 -3.32
C ALA A 192 7.66 12.85 -2.53
N ALA A 193 8.83 13.03 -3.16
CA ALA A 193 9.97 13.69 -2.53
C ALA A 193 9.63 15.13 -2.14
N LYS A 194 8.94 15.86 -3.02
CA LYS A 194 8.43 17.20 -2.73
C LYS A 194 7.45 17.20 -1.56
N ILE A 195 6.49 16.29 -1.52
CA ILE A 195 5.54 16.17 -0.40
C ILE A 195 6.30 15.96 0.93
N ILE A 196 7.30 15.07 0.96
CA ILE A 196 8.10 14.81 2.16
C ILE A 196 8.87 16.06 2.58
N LYS A 197 9.48 16.77 1.63
CA LYS A 197 10.22 18.00 1.89
C LYS A 197 9.32 19.07 2.49
N ASP A 198 8.15 19.27 1.92
CA ASP A 198 7.17 20.27 2.37
C ASP A 198 6.62 19.94 3.77
N LEU A 199 6.38 18.65 4.07
CA LEU A 199 5.84 18.22 5.37
C LEU A 199 6.89 18.21 6.50
N THR A 200 8.09 17.71 6.21
CA THR A 200 9.06 17.33 7.26
C THR A 200 10.36 18.11 7.20
N GLY A 201 10.65 18.81 6.10
CA GLY A 201 11.95 19.42 5.81
C GLY A 201 13.04 18.42 5.39
N LYS A 202 12.79 17.10 5.47
CA LYS A 202 13.75 16.07 5.05
C LYS A 202 13.79 15.92 3.54
N ASP A 203 14.96 15.56 3.03
CA ASP A 203 15.12 15.09 1.66
C ASP A 203 14.88 13.58 1.60
N ALA A 204 14.18 13.13 0.57
CA ALA A 204 13.97 11.71 0.28
C ALA A 204 14.67 11.37 -1.04
N LEU A 205 15.37 10.25 -1.09
CA LEU A 205 16.01 9.78 -2.31
C LEU A 205 14.93 9.33 -3.30
N VAL A 206 14.92 9.90 -4.51
CA VAL A 206 14.10 9.38 -5.60
C VAL A 206 14.81 8.16 -6.19
N HIS A 207 14.13 7.01 -6.12
CA HIS A 207 14.69 5.71 -6.49
C HIS A 207 13.73 4.95 -7.41
N VAL A 208 14.28 4.09 -8.25
CA VAL A 208 13.50 3.32 -9.21
C VAL A 208 12.57 2.33 -8.50
N ASP A 209 11.43 2.07 -9.13
CA ASP A 209 10.59 0.93 -8.77
C ASP A 209 11.41 -0.36 -8.93
N PRO A 210 11.27 -1.37 -8.04
CA PRO A 210 12.00 -2.62 -8.18
C PRO A 210 11.52 -3.46 -9.37
N THR A 211 10.36 -3.15 -9.99
CA THR A 211 9.81 -3.85 -11.17
C THR A 211 10.35 -3.37 -12.50
#